data_AF-A0A4Y8IKK3-F1
#
_entry.id   AF-A0A4Y8IKK3-F1
#
_cell.length_a   1.000
_cell.length_b   1.000
_cell.length_c   1.000
_cell.angle_alpha   90.00
_cell.angle_beta   90.00
_cell.angle_gamma   90.00
#
_symmetry.space_group_name_H-M   'P 1'
#
loop_
_entity.id
_entity.type
_entity.pdbx_description
1 polymer ?
#
loop_
_entity_poly.entity_id
_entity_poly.type
_entity_poly.pdbx_seq_one_letter_code
_entity_poly.pdbx_strand_id
1 'polypeptide(L)'
;MQFISIENLSDKYFRPWIGARELVNGFQRFCLYLANCPPKELRKMPNVMKRVEAVREIRLESKKAATRKWADFPTRLTEGRTTDSDILIIPRVTSENRKFIPIGYYEYPTICSDSAYQIEDADEYIFGILKSTMHMA
;
A
#
# COMPACT_ATOMS: atom_id res chain seq x y z
N MET A 1 -8.29 11.76 9.74
CA MET A 1 -7.48 11.35 10.92
C MET A 1 -8.31 11.13 12.19
N GLN A 2 -9.60 10.79 12.11
CA GLN A 2 -10.44 10.54 13.30
C GLN A 2 -10.07 9.25 14.07
N PHE A 3 -9.41 8.29 13.42
CA PHE A 3 -9.01 7.04 14.07
C PHE A 3 -7.85 7.26 15.05
N ILE A 4 -6.87 8.08 14.66
CA ILE A 4 -5.70 8.39 15.49
C ILE A 4 -6.14 9.08 16.78
N SER A 5 -7.09 10.02 16.72
CA SER A 5 -7.57 10.73 17.91
C SER A 5 -8.24 9.82 18.96
N ILE A 6 -8.78 8.68 18.54
CA ILE A 6 -9.38 7.69 19.44
C ILE A 6 -8.30 6.73 19.97
N GLU A 7 -7.26 6.46 19.18
CA GLU A 7 -6.21 5.49 19.51
C GLU A 7 -4.83 6.00 19.06
N ASN A 8 -4.28 6.95 19.80
CA ASN A 8 -3.05 7.67 19.44
C ASN A 8 -1.84 6.75 19.20
N LEU A 9 -1.76 5.60 19.88
CA LEU A 9 -0.67 4.63 19.69
C LEU A 9 -0.62 4.04 18.28
N SER A 10 -1.73 4.12 17.53
CA SER A 10 -1.82 3.63 16.15
C SER A 10 -1.14 4.52 15.12
N ASP A 11 -0.84 5.78 15.47
CA ASP A 11 -0.33 6.81 14.55
C ASP A 11 0.93 6.35 13.80
N LYS A 12 1.91 5.80 14.54
CA LYS A 12 3.18 5.30 13.99
C LYS A 12 3.04 4.11 13.04
N TYR A 13 1.86 3.50 12.96
CA TYR A 13 1.57 2.36 12.07
C TYR A 13 0.82 2.77 10.81
N PHE A 14 0.41 4.03 10.67
CA PHE A 14 -0.15 4.52 9.42
C PHE A 14 0.97 4.77 8.41
N ARG A 15 0.81 4.20 7.22
CA ARG A 15 1.69 4.44 6.08
C ARG A 15 0.87 4.97 4.89
N PRO A 16 1.42 5.90 4.09
CA PRO A 16 0.79 6.28 2.84
C PRO A 16 0.55 5.05 1.97
N TRP A 17 -0.61 4.98 1.35
CA TRP A 17 -1.00 3.90 0.44
C TRP A 17 -1.33 4.49 -0.91
N ILE A 18 -0.52 4.17 -1.91
CA ILE A 18 -0.66 4.72 -3.26
C ILE A 18 -0.97 3.60 -4.24
N GLY A 19 -2.10 3.73 -4.92
CA GLY A 19 -2.45 2.92 -6.08
C GLY A 19 -2.70 3.80 -7.31
N ALA A 20 -3.22 3.19 -8.37
CA ALA A 20 -3.51 3.92 -9.60
C ALA A 20 -4.50 5.07 -9.38
N ARG A 21 -5.52 4.87 -8.52
CA ARG A 21 -6.56 5.88 -8.29
C ARG A 21 -6.03 7.08 -7.52
N GLU A 22 -5.26 6.84 -6.47
CA GLU A 22 -4.61 7.87 -5.65
C GLU A 22 -3.62 8.68 -6.50
N LEU A 23 -2.80 8.00 -7.30
CA LEU A 23 -1.82 8.63 -8.20
C LEU A 23 -2.48 9.48 -9.29
N VAL A 24 -3.52 8.96 -9.96
CA VAL A 24 -4.17 9.64 -11.09
C VAL A 24 -5.01 10.84 -10.62
N ASN A 25 -5.65 10.75 -9.45
CA ASN A 25 -6.58 11.76 -8.97
C ASN A 25 -6.01 12.69 -7.89
N GLY A 26 -4.79 12.45 -7.41
CA GLY A 26 -4.09 13.33 -6.48
C GLY A 26 -4.68 13.41 -5.07
N PHE A 27 -5.34 12.36 -4.58
CA PHE A 27 -5.80 12.31 -3.19
C PHE A 27 -4.95 11.33 -2.36
N GLN A 28 -4.91 11.59 -1.06
CA GLN A 28 -4.14 10.79 -0.11
C GLN A 28 -4.99 9.66 0.47
N ARG A 29 -4.39 8.48 0.57
CA ARG A 29 -4.94 7.33 1.28
C ARG A 29 -3.86 6.76 2.17
N PHE A 30 -4.29 6.15 3.27
CA PHE A 30 -3.40 5.54 4.25
C PHE A 30 -3.86 4.12 4.54
N CYS A 31 -2.91 3.27 4.88
CA CYS A 31 -3.18 1.94 5.41
C CYS A 31 -2.52 1.77 6.78
N LEU A 32 -3.08 0.86 7.57
CA LEU A 32 -2.49 0.47 8.85
C LEU A 32 -1.54 -0.71 8.60
N TYR A 33 -0.24 -0.47 8.70
CA TYR A 33 0.80 -1.47 8.45
C TYR A 33 1.37 -2.00 9.77
N LEU A 34 0.98 -3.23 10.12
CA LEU A 34 1.27 -3.86 11.42
C LEU A 34 2.28 -5.00 11.34
N ALA A 35 2.97 -5.19 10.21
CA ALA A 35 3.86 -6.33 9.99
C ALA A 35 4.95 -6.45 11.06
N ASN A 36 5.46 -5.29 11.52
CA ASN A 36 6.52 -5.17 12.52
C ASN A 36 6.01 -4.68 13.90
N CYS A 37 4.68 -4.68 14.12
CA CYS A 37 4.10 -4.25 15.38
C CYS A 37 4.31 -5.34 16.46
N PRO A 38 4.98 -5.05 17.59
CA PRO A 38 5.15 -6.02 18.66
C PRO A 38 3.80 -6.43 19.25
N PRO A 39 3.53 -7.72 19.52
CA PRO A 39 2.26 -8.17 20.10
C PRO A 39 1.89 -7.48 21.42
N LYS A 40 2.90 -7.07 22.21
CA LYS A 40 2.69 -6.31 23.46
C LYS A 40 2.10 -4.92 23.22
N GLU A 41 2.47 -4.26 22.12
CA GLU A 41 1.89 -2.96 21.77
C GLU A 41 0.54 -3.12 21.11
N LEU A 42 0.40 -4.11 20.23
CA LEU A 42 -0.85 -4.38 19.54
C LEU A 42 -2.01 -4.64 20.52
N ARG A 43 -1.73 -5.36 21.63
CA ARG A 43 -2.72 -5.59 22.70
C ARG A 43 -3.18 -4.32 23.43
N LYS A 44 -2.40 -3.23 23.37
CA LYS A 44 -2.77 -1.93 23.95
C LYS A 44 -3.68 -1.11 23.02
N MET A 45 -3.95 -1.60 21.82
CA MET A 45 -4.68 -0.92 20.75
C MET A 45 -5.97 -1.70 20.42
N PRO A 46 -7.03 -1.58 21.24
CA PRO A 46 -8.25 -2.38 21.09
C PRO A 46 -8.99 -2.11 19.77
N ASN A 47 -8.96 -0.88 19.23
CA ASN A 47 -9.63 -0.58 17.98
C ASN A 47 -8.85 -1.14 16.79
N VAL A 48 -7.52 -1.09 16.81
CA VAL A 48 -6.68 -1.78 15.84
C VAL A 48 -6.92 -3.29 15.90
N MET A 49 -6.98 -3.88 17.11
CA MET A 49 -7.26 -5.31 17.27
C MET A 49 -8.60 -5.73 16.65
N LYS A 50 -9.65 -4.91 16.78
CA LYS A 50 -10.93 -5.15 16.09
C LYS A 50 -10.77 -5.18 14.56
N ARG A 51 -9.92 -4.32 13.99
CA ARG A 51 -9.61 -4.33 12.54
C ARG A 51 -8.84 -5.58 12.14
N VAL A 52 -7.88 -6.01 12.94
CA VAL A 52 -7.10 -7.23 12.70
C VAL A 52 -8.00 -8.46 12.72
N GLU A 53 -8.93 -8.56 13.67
CA GLU A 53 -9.88 -9.67 13.74
C GLU A 53 -10.84 -9.68 12.55
N ALA A 54 -11.37 -8.51 12.15
CA ALA A 54 -12.21 -8.41 10.96
C ALA A 54 -11.46 -8.87 9.68
N VAL A 55 -10.16 -8.57 9.55
CA VAL A 55 -9.34 -9.08 8.44
C VAL A 55 -9.20 -10.60 8.51
N ARG A 56 -9.04 -11.16 9.71
CA ARG A 56 -8.96 -12.60 9.91
C ARG A 56 -10.25 -13.30 9.50
N GLU A 57 -11.40 -12.80 9.94
CA GLU A 57 -12.73 -13.35 9.62
C GLU A 57 -12.96 -13.38 8.11
N ILE A 58 -12.76 -12.25 7.42
CA ILE A 58 -12.90 -12.16 5.95
C ILE A 58 -11.98 -13.14 5.22
N ARG A 59 -10.75 -13.35 5.73
CA ARG A 59 -9.80 -14.31 5.12
C ARG A 59 -10.24 -15.75 5.33
N LEU A 60 -10.79 -16.10 6.49
CA LEU A 60 -11.31 -17.45 6.80
C LEU A 60 -12.53 -17.80 5.95
N GLU A 61 -13.39 -16.83 5.68
CA GLU A 61 -14.58 -16.98 4.82
C GLU A 61 -14.22 -17.17 3.32
N SER A 62 -12.97 -16.91 2.94
CA SER A 62 -12.55 -16.97 1.54
C SER A 62 -12.62 -18.39 0.98
N LYS A 63 -13.12 -18.53 -0.26
CA LYS A 63 -13.11 -19.80 -1.01
C LYS A 63 -11.69 -20.26 -1.38
N LYS A 64 -10.73 -19.34 -1.53
CA LYS A 64 -9.33 -19.64 -1.90
C LYS A 64 -8.56 -20.17 -0.69
N ALA A 65 -8.05 -21.40 -0.79
CA ALA A 65 -7.31 -22.05 0.29
C ALA A 65 -6.07 -21.25 0.74
N ALA A 66 -5.35 -20.62 -0.20
CA ALA A 66 -4.22 -19.75 0.11
C ALA A 66 -4.64 -18.56 0.99
N THR A 67 -5.76 -17.88 0.66
CA THR A 67 -6.26 -16.75 1.44
C THR A 67 -6.65 -17.16 2.86
N ARG A 68 -7.24 -18.35 3.04
CA ARG A 68 -7.54 -18.90 4.37
C ARG A 68 -6.29 -19.13 5.20
N LYS A 69 -5.20 -19.65 4.60
CA LYS A 69 -3.91 -19.81 5.29
C LYS A 69 -3.34 -18.46 5.76
N TRP A 70 -3.58 -17.39 5.01
CA TRP A 70 -3.18 -16.04 5.41
C TRP A 70 -4.01 -15.46 6.56
N ALA A 71 -5.09 -16.12 7.00
CA ALA A 71 -5.80 -15.73 8.22
C ALA A 71 -4.94 -15.91 9.48
N ASP A 72 -3.93 -16.78 9.45
CA ASP A 72 -2.98 -16.96 10.56
C ASP A 72 -2.02 -15.78 10.71
N PHE A 73 -1.89 -14.94 9.68
CA PHE A 73 -1.04 -13.75 9.64
C PHE A 73 -1.86 -12.49 9.33
N PRO A 74 -2.87 -12.12 10.15
CA PRO A 74 -3.83 -11.07 9.84
C PRO A 74 -3.23 -9.66 9.87
N THR A 75 -2.07 -9.48 10.52
CA THR A 75 -1.32 -8.22 10.57
C THR A 75 -0.46 -7.95 9.33
N ARG A 76 -0.28 -8.96 8.47
CA ARG A 76 0.54 -8.89 7.26
C ARG A 76 -0.32 -8.79 6.01
N LEU A 77 0.20 -8.11 5.00
CA LEU A 77 -0.37 -8.09 3.66
C LEU A 77 -0.01 -9.41 2.94
N THR A 78 -1.00 -10.04 2.30
CA THR A 78 -0.90 -11.35 1.64
C THR A 78 0.19 -11.41 0.57
N GLU A 79 0.42 -10.31 -0.13
CA GLU A 79 1.41 -10.17 -1.20
C GLU A 79 2.17 -8.84 -1.03
N GLY A 80 2.49 -8.49 0.22
CA GLY A 80 3.15 -7.22 0.54
C GLY A 80 4.51 -7.11 -0.12
N ARG A 81 4.61 -6.35 -1.21
CA ARG A 81 5.88 -5.93 -1.83
C ARG A 81 6.35 -4.59 -1.24
N THR A 82 6.31 -4.50 0.09
CA THR A 82 6.81 -3.32 0.78
C THR A 82 8.32 -3.28 0.68
N THR A 83 8.87 -2.12 0.35
CA THR A 83 10.31 -1.87 0.37
C THR A 83 10.67 -0.90 1.51
N ASP A 84 11.96 -0.85 1.84
CA ASP A 84 12.58 0.11 2.76
C ASP A 84 13.34 1.23 2.02
N SER A 85 12.98 1.50 0.76
CA SER A 85 13.53 2.56 -0.10
C SER A 85 12.45 3.50 -0.65
N ASP A 86 12.90 4.60 -1.26
CA ASP A 86 12.03 5.47 -2.05
C ASP A 86 11.63 4.77 -3.35
N ILE A 87 10.42 5.07 -3.84
CA ILE A 87 9.84 4.35 -4.96
C ILE A 87 9.28 5.29 -6.02
N LEU A 88 9.46 4.90 -7.29
CA LEU A 88 8.71 5.43 -8.42
C LEU A 88 7.52 4.52 -8.68
N ILE A 89 6.30 5.08 -8.61
CA ILE A 89 5.05 4.35 -8.80
C ILE A 89 4.48 4.58 -10.20
N ILE A 90 4.08 3.49 -10.85
CA ILE A 90 3.51 3.44 -12.20
C ILE A 90 2.14 2.76 -12.12
N PRO A 91 1.03 3.41 -12.50
CA PRO A 91 -0.31 2.84 -12.37
C PRO A 91 -0.49 1.70 -13.38
N ARG A 92 -1.11 0.59 -12.96
CA ARG A 92 -1.38 -0.55 -13.85
C ARG A 92 -2.46 -0.24 -14.88
N VAL A 93 -3.46 0.55 -14.50
CA VAL A 93 -4.62 0.87 -15.34
C VAL A 93 -4.84 2.38 -15.35
N THR A 94 -4.87 2.97 -16.55
CA THR A 94 -5.23 4.37 -16.77
C THR A 94 -6.03 4.50 -18.08
N SER A 95 -6.67 5.64 -18.31
CA SER A 95 -7.38 5.89 -19.58
C SER A 95 -6.39 6.01 -20.74
N GLU A 96 -6.70 5.32 -21.84
CA GLU A 96 -6.02 5.37 -23.13
C GLU A 96 -5.97 6.76 -23.78
N ASN A 97 -6.87 7.68 -23.38
CA ASN A 97 -6.87 9.05 -23.90
C ASN A 97 -5.65 9.89 -23.45
N ARG A 98 -4.85 9.38 -22.50
CA ARG A 98 -3.67 10.09 -22.01
C ARG A 98 -2.47 9.76 -22.90
N LYS A 99 -1.83 10.79 -23.47
CA LYS A 99 -0.58 10.65 -24.24
C LYS A 99 0.58 10.09 -23.41
N PHE A 100 0.57 10.33 -22.09
CA PHE A 100 1.57 9.83 -21.16
C PHE A 100 0.89 9.31 -19.90
N ILE A 101 1.29 8.12 -19.45
CA ILE A 101 0.86 7.56 -18.18
C ILE A 101 1.41 8.43 -17.04
N PRO A 102 0.57 8.84 -16.05
CA PRO A 102 1.04 9.53 -14.86
C PRO A 102 1.87 8.57 -14.01
N ILE A 103 3.10 8.96 -13.68
CA ILE A 103 4.01 8.23 -12.79
C ILE A 103 4.55 9.23 -11.77
N GLY A 104 4.91 8.78 -10.57
CA GLY A 104 5.30 9.70 -9.49
C GLY A 104 6.24 9.08 -8.47
N TYR A 105 7.13 9.90 -7.94
CA TYR A 105 8.05 9.55 -6.86
C TYR A 105 7.37 9.64 -5.50
N TYR A 106 7.67 8.68 -4.62
CA TYR A 106 7.16 8.61 -3.25
C TYR A 106 8.24 8.12 -2.31
N GLU A 107 8.34 8.78 -1.16
CA GLU A 107 9.33 8.46 -0.14
C GLU A 107 8.92 7.25 0.71
N TYR A 108 9.90 6.57 1.28
CA TYR A 108 9.66 5.64 2.39
C TYR A 108 8.91 6.36 3.54
N PRO A 109 7.87 5.77 4.16
CA PRO A 109 7.44 4.37 4.10
C PRO A 109 6.20 4.12 3.23
N THR A 110 6.07 4.79 2.07
CA THR A 110 4.92 4.61 1.17
C THR A 110 4.75 3.16 0.72
N ILE A 111 3.50 2.66 0.73
CA ILE A 111 3.16 1.32 0.27
C ILE A 111 2.42 1.41 -1.07
N CYS A 112 2.95 0.71 -2.07
CA CYS A 112 2.30 0.55 -3.37
C CYS A 112 1.18 -0.50 -3.30
N SER A 113 0.01 -0.16 -3.83
CA SER A 113 -1.10 -1.09 -4.07
C SER A 113 -0.77 -2.04 -5.22
N ASP A 114 -1.44 -3.20 -5.24
CA ASP A 114 -1.53 -4.10 -6.38
C ASP A 114 -2.02 -3.44 -7.69
N SER A 115 -2.74 -2.32 -7.59
CA SER A 115 -3.20 -1.53 -8.74
C SER A 115 -2.11 -0.71 -9.43
N ALA A 116 -0.87 -0.77 -8.93
CA ALA A 116 0.29 -0.10 -9.51
C ALA A 116 1.54 -1.00 -9.44
N TYR A 117 2.57 -0.60 -10.18
CA TYR A 117 3.92 -1.12 -10.14
C TYR A 117 4.81 -0.12 -9.41
N GLN A 118 5.90 -0.60 -8.83
CA GLN A 118 6.91 0.22 -8.18
C GLN A 118 8.30 -0.12 -8.71
N ILE A 119 9.18 0.87 -8.75
CA ILE A 119 10.62 0.72 -8.99
C ILE A 119 11.33 1.36 -7.80
N GLU A 120 12.21 0.61 -7.16
CA GLU A 120 13.01 1.05 -6.02
C GLU A 120 14.19 1.89 -6.50
N ASP A 121 14.52 2.95 -5.77
CA ASP A 121 15.69 3.82 -6.01
C ASP A 121 15.81 4.29 -7.48
N ALA A 122 14.66 4.56 -8.12
CA ALA A 122 14.63 4.99 -9.51
C ALA A 122 15.23 6.40 -9.67
N ASP A 123 16.19 6.55 -10.58
CA ASP A 123 16.76 7.85 -10.91
C ASP A 123 15.92 8.60 -11.95
N GLU A 124 16.31 9.84 -12.24
CA GLU A 124 15.65 10.69 -13.25
C GLU A 124 15.79 10.12 -14.67
N TYR A 125 16.83 9.32 -14.93
CA TYR A 125 17.05 8.67 -16.22
C TYR A 125 15.96 7.61 -16.48
N ILE A 126 15.67 6.76 -15.50
CA ILE A 126 14.56 5.79 -15.57
C ILE A 126 13.24 6.52 -15.80
N PHE A 127 12.97 7.60 -15.06
CA PHE A 127 11.76 8.40 -15.26
C PHE A 127 11.67 8.97 -16.68
N GLY A 128 12.77 9.49 -17.22
CA GLY A 128 12.84 10.00 -18.58
C GLY A 128 12.51 8.94 -19.63
N ILE A 129 13.06 7.73 -19.49
CA ILE A 129 12.74 6.59 -20.37
C ILE A 129 11.25 6.25 -20.28
N LEU A 130 10.71 6.11 -19.07
CA LEU A 130 9.32 5.76 -18.86
C LEU A 130 8.36 6.85 -19.38
N LYS A 131 8.77 8.11 -19.36
CA LYS A 131 8.00 9.23 -19.93
C LYS A 131 8.24 9.46 -21.42
N SER A 132 9.11 8.69 -22.08
CA SER A 132 9.37 8.84 -23.50
C SER A 132 8.17 8.38 -24.35
N THR A 133 8.00 8.97 -25.53
CA THR A 133 6.97 8.51 -26.49
C THR A 133 7.24 7.09 -26.98
N MET A 134 8.51 6.64 -26.98
CA MET A 134 8.87 5.28 -27.37
C MET A 134 8.39 4.23 -26.36
N HIS A 135 8.44 4.53 -25.06
CA HIS A 135 7.92 3.64 -24.02
C HIS A 135 6.38 3.63 -23.99
N MET A 136 5.74 4.72 -24.41
CA MET A 136 4.28 4.87 -24.40
C MET A 136 3.59 4.30 -25.65
N ALA A 137 4.36 3.88 -26.66
CA ALA A 137 3.87 3.39 -27.95
C ALA A 137 3.53 1.89 -27.95
#